data_AF-A0A7S2Q167-F1
#
_entry.id   AF-A0A7S2Q167-F1
#
_cell.length_a   1.000
_cell.length_b   1.000
_cell.length_c   1.000
_cell.angle_alpha   90.00
_cell.angle_beta   90.00
_cell.angle_gamma   90.00
#
_symmetry.space_group_name_H-M   'P 1'
#
loop_
_entity.id
_entity.type
_entity.pdbx_description
1 polymer ?
#
loop_
_entity_poly.entity_id
_entity_poly.type
_entity_poly.pdbx_seq_one_letter_code
_entity_poly.pdbx_strand_id
1 'polypeptide(L)'
;APPNTLEFVLNDGGPHYRWDKAGGGNNFSITGAGVWLLFGGRLDKALPPPAAPTGLACASSTRSSVSLSWPSTGSSVRSYRVFRGGQLMKTLAGGVTQFTESGLAANRQYYYAVAAVSAQ
;
A
#
# COMPACT_ATOMS: atom_id res chain seq x y z
N ALA A 1 28.75 15.04 -11.60
CA ALA A 1 27.92 14.58 -12.74
C ALA A 1 26.59 15.30 -12.64
N PRO A 2 26.04 15.84 -13.75
CA PRO A 2 24.68 16.39 -13.69
C PRO A 2 23.73 15.27 -13.25
N PRO A 3 22.75 15.54 -12.37
CA PRO A 3 21.79 14.53 -11.96
C PRO A 3 21.06 13.98 -13.19
N ASN A 4 20.69 12.71 -13.13
CA ASN A 4 19.94 12.00 -14.16
C ASN A 4 18.52 12.58 -14.27
N THR A 5 18.38 13.79 -14.81
CA THR A 5 17.10 14.45 -15.01
C THR A 5 16.45 13.86 -16.25
N LEU A 6 15.30 13.23 -16.08
CA LEU A 6 14.40 12.86 -17.18
C LEU A 6 13.30 13.92 -17.25
N GLU A 7 13.22 14.62 -18.37
CA GLU A 7 12.19 15.61 -18.64
C GLU A 7 11.03 14.93 -19.38
N PHE A 8 9.84 14.94 -18.79
CA PHE A 8 8.62 14.52 -19.47
C PHE A 8 7.75 15.76 -19.67
N VAL A 9 7.38 16.00 -20.93
CA VAL A 9 6.35 16.99 -21.29
C VAL A 9 5.15 16.18 -21.78
N LEU A 10 4.10 16.09 -20.97
CA LEU A 10 2.84 15.56 -21.48
C LEU A 10 2.11 16.68 -22.24
N ASN A 11 1.45 16.34 -23.34
CA ASN A 11 0.54 17.24 -24.02
C ASN A 11 -0.87 16.86 -23.55
N ASP A 12 -1.72 17.83 -23.22
CA ASP A 12 -3.09 17.59 -22.76
C ASP A 12 -4.02 17.03 -23.87
N GLY A 13 -3.47 16.79 -25.07
CA GLY A 13 -4.19 16.25 -26.21
C GLY A 13 -5.19 17.22 -26.84
N GLY A 14 -5.17 18.50 -26.45
CA GLY A 14 -6.01 19.53 -27.04
C GLY A 14 -5.57 19.96 -28.45
N PRO A 15 -6.46 20.60 -29.25
CA PRO A 15 -6.14 21.09 -30.59
C PRO A 15 -5.10 22.22 -30.61
N HIS A 16 -4.76 22.75 -29.44
CA HIS A 16 -3.69 23.72 -29.24
C HIS A 16 -2.73 23.12 -28.23
N TYR A 17 -1.53 22.74 -28.69
CA TYR A 17 -0.40 22.22 -27.89
C TYR A 17 0.01 23.16 -26.73
N ARG A 18 -0.83 23.28 -25.71
CA ARG A 18 -0.62 24.18 -24.58
C ARG A 18 0.00 23.36 -23.45
N TRP A 19 1.30 23.58 -23.28
CA TRP A 19 2.16 23.04 -22.25
C TRP A 19 1.53 23.07 -20.84
N ASP A 20 1.34 21.91 -20.20
CA ASP A 20 1.00 21.84 -18.78
C ASP A 20 2.27 21.92 -17.93
N LYS A 21 2.74 23.15 -17.68
CA LYS A 21 3.70 23.37 -16.59
C LYS A 21 3.01 23.08 -15.26
N ALA A 22 3.74 22.57 -14.26
CA ALA A 22 3.21 22.49 -12.90
C ALA A 22 2.62 23.85 -12.51
N GLY A 23 1.53 23.88 -11.72
CA GLY A 23 0.96 25.13 -11.24
C GLY A 23 2.07 26.02 -10.63
N GLY A 24 2.31 27.19 -11.23
CA GLY A 24 3.46 28.05 -10.90
C GLY A 24 4.62 28.07 -11.91
N GLY A 25 4.54 27.34 -13.03
CA GLY A 25 5.48 27.46 -14.16
C GLY A 25 6.76 26.62 -14.07
N ASN A 26 6.83 25.69 -13.12
CA ASN A 26 8.01 24.85 -12.92
C ASN A 26 7.92 23.51 -13.67
N ASN A 27 9.07 23.01 -14.13
CA ASN A 27 9.19 21.66 -14.68
C ASN A 27 9.14 20.62 -13.54
N PHE A 28 8.55 19.46 -13.78
CA PHE A 28 8.66 18.33 -12.85
C PHE A 28 10.10 17.80 -12.88
N SER A 29 10.73 17.68 -11.72
CA SER A 29 12.09 17.13 -11.60
C SER A 29 12.07 15.83 -10.78
N ILE A 30 12.70 14.80 -11.32
CA ILE A 30 12.94 13.53 -10.61
C ILE A 30 14.31 13.63 -9.93
N THR A 31 14.30 13.73 -8.60
CA THR A 31 15.51 13.82 -7.78
C THR A 31 15.87 12.44 -7.21
N GLY A 32 16.23 11.51 -8.09
CA GLY A 32 16.79 10.21 -7.71
C GLY A 32 16.08 9.00 -8.32
N ALA A 33 16.72 7.84 -8.22
CA ALA A 33 16.20 6.58 -8.73
C ALA A 33 14.93 6.15 -7.96
N GLY A 34 13.98 5.56 -8.67
CA GLY A 34 12.75 5.03 -8.09
C GLY A 34 11.61 4.99 -9.10
N VAL A 35 10.45 4.50 -8.65
CA VAL A 35 9.21 4.60 -9.39
C VAL A 35 8.52 5.90 -9.00
N TRP A 36 8.07 6.65 -9.99
CA TRP A 36 7.35 7.91 -9.81
C TRP A 36 5.99 7.79 -10.50
N LEU A 37 4.96 8.36 -9.89
CA LEU A 37 3.60 8.36 -10.40
C LEU A 37 3.30 9.75 -10.92
N LEU A 38 2.81 9.83 -12.16
CA LEU A 38 2.27 11.05 -12.73
C LEU A 38 0.74 10.91 -12.75
N PHE A 39 0.07 11.62 -11.84
CA PHE A 39 -1.38 11.57 -11.70
C PHE A 39 -1.92 12.96 -11.38
N GLY A 40 -2.96 13.39 -12.10
CA GLY A 40 -3.59 14.71 -11.88
C GLY A 40 -2.63 15.91 -12.00
N GLY A 41 -1.61 15.82 -12.86
CA GLY A 41 -0.61 16.88 -13.02
C GLY A 41 0.36 17.01 -11.82
N ARG A 42 0.52 15.97 -11.02
CA ARG A 42 1.51 15.89 -9.94
C ARG A 42 2.42 14.69 -10.15
N LEU A 43 3.70 14.90 -9.85
CA LEU A 43 4.71 13.86 -9.82
C LEU A 43 5.01 13.49 -8.37
N ASP A 44 4.58 12.30 -7.96
CA ASP A 44 4.77 11.78 -6.60
C ASP A 44 5.67 10.55 -6.62
N LYS A 45 6.57 10.45 -5.64
CA LYS A 45 7.44 9.26 -5.51
C LYS A 45 6.59 8.08 -5.04
N ALA A 46 6.51 7.02 -5.85
CA ALA A 46 5.86 5.80 -5.43
C ALA A 46 6.71 5.13 -4.34
N LEU A 47 6.09 4.84 -3.21
CA LEU A 47 6.71 4.03 -2.19
C LEU A 47 6.62 2.56 -2.60
N PRO A 48 7.71 1.77 -2.50
CA PRO A 48 7.62 0.35 -2.75
C PRO A 48 6.58 -0.28 -1.80
N PRO A 49 5.90 -1.36 -2.22
CA PRO A 49 5.01 -2.10 -1.33
C PRO A 49 5.76 -2.46 -0.04
N PRO A 50 5.14 -2.34 1.16
CA PRO A 50 5.82 -2.75 2.38
C PRO A 50 6.06 -4.26 2.35
N ALA A 51 7.08 -4.71 3.07
CA ALA A 51 7.29 -6.13 3.26
C ALA A 51 6.05 -6.76 3.93
N ALA A 52 5.72 -8.00 3.56
CA ALA A 52 4.68 -8.74 4.26
C ALA A 52 5.06 -8.91 5.74
N PRO A 53 4.09 -8.86 6.68
CA PRO A 53 4.37 -9.15 8.08
C PRO A 53 4.96 -10.54 8.28
N THR A 54 6.16 -10.60 8.84
CA THR A 54 6.77 -11.84 9.31
C THR A 54 6.31 -12.11 10.74
N GLY A 55 5.98 -13.36 11.08
CA GLY A 55 5.57 -13.70 12.46
C GLY A 55 4.09 -13.45 12.75
N LEU A 56 3.23 -13.61 11.73
CA LEU A 56 1.79 -13.77 11.97
C LEU A 56 1.57 -14.96 12.92
N ALA A 57 0.88 -14.71 14.02
CA ALA A 57 0.62 -15.68 15.06
C ALA A 57 -0.85 -15.70 15.47
N CYS A 58 -1.31 -16.87 15.92
CA CYS A 58 -2.57 -17.00 16.64
C CYS A 58 -2.35 -16.58 18.09
N ALA A 59 -2.90 -15.43 18.48
CA ALA A 59 -2.83 -14.92 19.85
C ALA A 59 -3.77 -15.71 20.79
N SER A 60 -4.97 -16.06 20.31
CA SER A 60 -5.91 -16.92 21.04
C SER A 60 -6.95 -17.51 20.09
N SER A 61 -7.61 -18.59 20.51
CA SER A 61 -8.73 -19.17 19.76
C SER A 61 -9.78 -19.74 20.71
N THR A 62 -11.02 -19.76 20.24
CA THR A 62 -12.15 -20.43 20.89
C THR A 62 -12.82 -21.38 19.89
N ARG A 63 -13.92 -22.02 20.31
CA ARG A 63 -14.74 -22.85 19.42
C ARG A 63 -15.26 -22.09 18.19
N SER A 64 -15.43 -20.77 18.29
CA SER A 64 -16.06 -19.95 17.25
C SER A 64 -15.35 -18.63 16.98
N SER A 65 -14.11 -18.46 17.42
CA SER A 65 -13.32 -17.27 17.14
C SER A 65 -11.82 -17.54 17.11
N VAL A 66 -11.10 -16.66 16.41
CA VAL A 66 -9.63 -16.62 16.41
C VAL A 66 -9.16 -15.18 16.52
N SER A 67 -8.14 -14.95 17.33
CA SER A 67 -7.43 -13.69 17.42
C SER A 67 -6.03 -13.87 16.87
N LEU A 68 -5.66 -13.00 15.93
CA LEU A 68 -4.38 -12.96 15.25
C LEU A 68 -3.60 -11.72 15.68
N SER A 69 -2.28 -11.87 15.75
CA SER A 69 -1.35 -10.76 15.96
C SER A 69 -0.14 -10.90 15.04
N TRP A 70 0.45 -9.77 14.69
CA TRP A 70 1.69 -9.71 13.91
C TRP A 70 2.51 -8.48 14.32
N PRO A 71 3.83 -8.45 14.07
CA PRO A 71 4.61 -7.25 14.28
C PRO A 71 4.33 -6.21 13.17
N SER A 72 4.52 -4.93 13.50
CA SER A 72 4.47 -3.87 12.49
C SER A 72 5.65 -3.99 11.53
N THR A 73 5.42 -3.74 10.24
CA THR A 73 6.44 -3.84 9.18
C THR A 73 7.11 -2.50 8.83
N GLY A 74 6.83 -1.44 9.59
CA GLY A 74 7.48 -0.13 9.48
C GLY A 74 6.53 1.02 9.16
N SER A 75 7.09 2.22 8.98
CA SER A 75 6.36 3.49 8.85
C SER A 75 5.66 3.70 7.51
N SER A 76 5.93 2.86 6.50
CA SER A 76 5.32 2.97 5.17
C SER A 76 3.95 2.29 5.07
N VAL A 77 3.48 1.61 6.12
CA VAL A 77 2.21 0.86 6.08
C VAL A 77 1.03 1.81 6.28
N ARG A 78 0.16 1.89 5.28
CA ARG A 78 -1.11 2.60 5.35
C ARG A 78 -2.23 1.72 5.90
N SER A 79 -2.23 0.45 5.52
CA SER A 79 -3.24 -0.50 5.96
C SER A 79 -2.71 -1.94 5.95
N TYR A 80 -3.35 -2.80 6.72
CA TYR A 80 -3.18 -4.26 6.63
C TYR A 80 -4.44 -4.90 6.07
N ARG A 81 -4.28 -5.84 5.15
CA ARG A 81 -5.37 -6.67 4.62
C ARG A 81 -5.25 -8.08 5.21
N VAL A 82 -6.30 -8.53 5.86
CA VAL A 82 -6.38 -9.88 6.44
C VAL A 82 -7.21 -10.76 5.53
N PHE A 83 -6.68 -11.92 5.19
CA PHE A 83 -7.30 -12.90 4.30
C PHE A 83 -7.54 -14.21 5.03
N ARG A 84 -8.63 -14.90 4.68
CA ARG A 84 -8.92 -16.28 5.11
C ARG A 84 -9.20 -17.15 3.89
N GLY A 85 -8.37 -18.16 3.67
CA GLY A 85 -8.47 -19.02 2.48
C GLY A 85 -8.38 -18.23 1.16
N GLY A 86 -7.58 -17.17 1.13
CA GLY A 86 -7.43 -16.28 -0.02
C GLY A 86 -8.52 -15.21 -0.18
N GLN A 87 -9.61 -15.27 0.58
CA GLN A 87 -10.67 -14.25 0.55
C GLN A 87 -10.35 -13.11 1.52
N LEU A 88 -10.55 -11.86 1.09
CA LEU A 88 -10.34 -10.69 1.94
C LEU A 88 -11.41 -10.63 3.03
N MET A 89 -11.00 -10.72 4.29
CA MET A 89 -11.90 -10.62 5.44
C MET A 89 -12.01 -9.18 5.92
N LYS A 90 -10.87 -8.47 6.01
CA LYS A 90 -10.84 -7.11 6.56
C LYS A 90 -9.66 -6.30 6.04
N THR A 91 -9.88 -4.99 5.92
CA THR A 91 -8.80 -3.99 5.80
C THR A 91 -8.74 -3.19 7.11
N LEU A 92 -7.55 -3.09 7.69
CA LEU A 92 -7.27 -2.45 8.98
C LEU A 92 -6.36 -1.24 8.76
N ALA A 93 -6.45 -0.22 9.61
CA ALA A 93 -5.52 0.91 9.57
C ALA A 93 -4.08 0.44 9.84
N GLY A 94 -3.07 1.13 9.28
CA GLY A 94 -1.66 0.70 9.33
C GLY A 94 -1.05 0.63 10.74
N GLY A 95 -1.63 1.30 11.73
CA GLY A 95 -1.23 1.18 13.14
C GLY A 95 -1.84 -0.04 13.86
N VAL A 96 -2.75 -0.78 13.23
CA VAL A 96 -3.46 -1.91 13.84
C VAL A 96 -2.79 -3.21 13.42
N THR A 97 -2.20 -3.91 14.39
CA THR A 97 -1.46 -5.15 14.17
C THR A 97 -2.11 -6.38 14.83
N GLN A 98 -3.40 -6.29 15.08
CA GLN A 98 -4.22 -7.35 15.66
C GLN A 98 -5.56 -7.44 14.95
N PHE A 99 -6.12 -8.65 14.87
CA PHE A 99 -7.42 -8.91 14.28
C PHE A 99 -8.11 -10.06 14.98
N THR A 100 -9.40 -9.90 15.31
CA THR A 100 -10.21 -11.00 15.82
C THR A 100 -11.35 -11.28 14.87
N GLU A 101 -11.49 -12.54 14.46
CA GLU A 101 -12.65 -13.04 13.73
C GLU A 101 -13.53 -13.89 14.66
N SER A 102 -14.83 -13.64 14.64
CA SER A 102 -15.85 -14.39 15.36
C SER A 102 -16.85 -15.03 14.40
N GLY A 103 -17.69 -15.94 14.91
CA GLY A 103 -18.69 -16.64 14.10
C GLY A 103 -18.10 -17.79 13.27
N LEU A 104 -16.93 -18.29 13.65
CA LEU A 104 -16.33 -19.46 13.00
C LEU A 104 -17.10 -20.74 13.34
N ALA A 105 -17.24 -21.63 12.37
CA ALA A 105 -17.71 -22.97 12.63
C ALA A 105 -16.61 -23.80 13.31
N ALA A 106 -16.98 -24.54 14.36
CA ALA A 106 -16.11 -25.44 15.10
C ALA A 106 -15.57 -26.59 14.23
N ASN A 107 -14.46 -27.20 14.64
CA ASN A 107 -13.83 -28.36 13.98
C ASN A 107 -13.53 -28.13 12.48
N ARG A 108 -13.25 -26.88 12.09
CA ARG A 108 -12.77 -26.52 10.76
C ARG A 108 -11.38 -25.92 10.84
N GLN A 109 -10.56 -26.22 9.84
CA GLN A 109 -9.27 -25.57 9.64
C GLN A 109 -9.47 -24.26 8.88
N TYR A 110 -8.78 -23.21 9.33
CA TYR A 110 -8.78 -21.90 8.69
C TYR A 110 -7.33 -21.48 8.45
N TYR A 111 -7.07 -20.98 7.24
CA TYR A 111 -5.75 -20.47 6.84
C TYR A 111 -5.83 -18.96 6.73
N TYR A 112 -4.94 -18.26 7.45
CA TYR A 112 -4.88 -16.81 7.46
C TYR A 112 -3.61 -16.29 6.83
N ALA A 113 -3.75 -15.17 6.12
CA ALA A 113 -2.63 -14.39 5.59
C ALA A 113 -2.87 -12.92 5.87
N VAL A 114 -1.79 -12.17 6.06
CA VAL A 114 -1.83 -10.71 6.23
C VAL A 114 -0.90 -10.07 5.22
N ALA A 115 -1.40 -9.07 4.50
CA ALA A 115 -0.62 -8.25 3.58
C ALA A 115 -0.55 -6.82 4.09
N ALA A 116 0.63 -6.22 4.04
CA ALA A 116 0.83 -4.80 4.27
C ALA A 116 0.60 -4.02 2.97
N VAL A 117 -0.02 -2.84 3.07
CA VAL A 117 -0.32 -1.97 1.93
C VAL A 117 0.28 -0.59 2.21
N SER A 118 1.02 -0.02 1.25
CA SER A 118 1.62 1.31 1.38
C SER A 118 0.60 2.43 1.21
N ALA A 119 0.96 3.62 1.67
CA ALA A 119 0.32 4.86 1.25
C ALA A 119 0.91 5.17 -0.14
N GLN A 120 0.16 4.85 -1.19
CA GLN A 120 0.45 5.40 -2.50
C GLN A 120 -0.23 6.76 -2.61
#